data_AF-A0A255R422-F1
#
_entry.id   AF-A0A255R422-F1
#
_cell.length_a   1.000
_cell.length_b   1.000
_cell.length_c   1.000
_cell.angle_alpha   90.00
_cell.angle_beta   90.00
_cell.angle_gamma   90.00
#
_symmetry.space_group_name_H-M   'P 1'
#
loop_
_entity.id
_entity.type
_entity.pdbx_description
1 polymer ?
#
loop_
_entity_poly.entity_id
_entity_poly.type
_entity_poly.pdbx_seq_one_letter_code
_entity_poly.pdbx_strand_id
1 'polypeptide(L)'
;MIDGVSKERILNLTDREKRWLDNIKKAVLACDRAFLNGEKRDRCFPELCNAIDTAKTLERSLRGEDTSPIKNKARFLEFFGGVSPDDGGYRSGDVVDSRNGKNVRFTIGELVYAIRCMCHENENLDADDRPDYHILLNWTGPFLHQHHFVSQFENERIEVNAELLLDFVRGRVAGFVTKIDSYIAFAESGCINISCAPPLGSIRPGENFVYANQE
;
A
#
# COMPACT_ATOMS: atom_id res chain seq x y z
N MET A 1 2.15 -1.45 -17.12
CA MET A 1 0.83 -0.87 -17.45
C MET A 1 -0.03 -0.92 -16.19
N ILE A 2 -0.79 0.14 -15.87
CA ILE A 2 -1.92 -0.02 -14.93
C ILE A 2 -2.94 -0.85 -15.71
N ASP A 3 -3.41 -1.96 -15.12
CA ASP A 3 -4.21 -2.90 -15.88
C ASP A 3 -5.51 -2.22 -16.37
N GLY A 4 -5.84 -2.45 -17.64
CA GLY A 4 -6.98 -1.79 -18.30
C GLY A 4 -6.88 -0.29 -18.56
N VAL A 5 -5.72 0.37 -18.33
CA VAL A 5 -5.56 1.84 -18.56
C VAL A 5 -4.56 2.12 -19.67
N SER A 6 -5.00 2.84 -20.70
CA SER A 6 -4.13 3.26 -21.81
C SER A 6 -3.19 4.40 -21.41
N LYS A 7 -2.08 4.55 -22.15
CA LYS A 7 -1.13 5.65 -21.95
C LYS A 7 -1.80 7.01 -22.16
N GLU A 8 -2.60 7.15 -23.21
CA GLU A 8 -3.30 8.38 -23.57
C GLU A 8 -4.22 8.82 -22.43
N ARG A 9 -4.83 7.86 -21.73
CA ARG A 9 -5.69 8.15 -20.59
C ARG A 9 -4.91 8.74 -19.42
N ILE A 10 -3.72 8.22 -19.16
CA ILE A 10 -2.81 8.73 -18.12
C ILE A 10 -2.32 10.14 -18.48
N LEU A 11 -2.05 10.44 -19.75
CA LEU A 11 -1.64 11.79 -20.17
C LEU A 11 -2.76 12.84 -20.05
N ASN A 12 -4.02 12.38 -20.02
CA ASN A 12 -5.19 13.24 -19.93
C ASN A 12 -5.87 13.15 -18.56
N LEU A 13 -5.11 13.21 -17.47
CA LEU A 13 -5.68 13.29 -16.11
C LEU A 13 -6.57 14.52 -15.98
N THR A 14 -7.77 14.33 -15.44
CA THR A 14 -8.62 15.43 -15.01
C THR A 14 -8.01 16.17 -13.81
N ASP A 15 -8.42 17.40 -13.54
CA ASP A 15 -7.94 18.15 -12.37
C ASP A 15 -8.22 17.42 -11.05
N ARG A 16 -9.34 16.69 -10.98
CA ARG A 16 -9.68 15.86 -9.82
C ARG A 16 -8.68 14.70 -9.65
N GLU A 17 -8.30 14.04 -10.73
CA GLU A 17 -7.34 12.94 -10.71
C GLU A 17 -5.92 13.40 -10.39
N LYS A 18 -5.51 14.57 -10.88
CA LYS A 18 -4.25 15.20 -10.48
C LYS A 18 -4.21 15.48 -8.98
N ARG A 19 -5.31 15.99 -8.40
CA ARG A 19 -5.43 16.19 -6.95
C ARG A 19 -5.37 14.87 -6.17
N TRP A 20 -5.99 13.81 -6.67
CA TRP A 20 -5.88 12.48 -6.05
C TRP A 20 -4.44 11.96 -6.11
N LEU A 21 -3.76 12.09 -7.26
CA LEU A 21 -2.36 11.73 -7.39
C LEU A 21 -1.48 12.49 -6.39
N ASP A 22 -1.67 13.80 -6.27
CA ASP A 22 -0.95 14.63 -5.29
C ASP A 22 -1.24 14.22 -3.85
N ASN A 23 -2.47 13.83 -3.51
CA ASN A 23 -2.81 13.35 -2.17
C ASN A 23 -2.10 12.02 -1.86
N ILE A 24 -1.98 11.11 -2.83
CA ILE A 24 -1.20 9.88 -2.68
C ILE A 24 0.27 10.24 -2.43
N LYS A 25 0.84 11.17 -3.22
CA LYS A 25 2.23 11.63 -3.04
C LYS A 25 2.47 12.28 -1.68
N LYS A 26 1.51 13.09 -1.19
CA LYS A 26 1.57 13.70 0.15
C LYS A 26 1.64 12.65 1.24
N ALA A 27 0.80 11.63 1.16
CA ALA A 27 0.76 10.55 2.13
C ALA A 27 2.06 9.72 2.12
N VAL A 28 2.60 9.39 0.93
CA VAL A 28 3.92 8.73 0.82
C VAL A 28 5.02 9.59 1.43
N LEU A 29 5.06 10.90 1.14
CA LEU A 29 6.05 11.81 1.69
C LEU A 29 5.92 11.96 3.22
N ALA A 30 4.70 11.99 3.75
CA ALA A 30 4.44 12.03 5.19
C ALA A 30 4.93 10.75 5.87
N CYS A 31 4.66 9.59 5.29
CA CYS A 31 5.20 8.31 5.73
C CYS A 31 6.74 8.30 5.72
N ASP A 32 7.37 8.77 4.65
CA ASP A 32 8.84 8.81 4.54
C ASP A 32 9.47 9.71 5.61
N ARG A 33 8.86 10.87 5.88
CA ARG A 33 9.30 11.78 6.95
C ARG A 33 9.14 11.15 8.32
N ALA A 34 8.00 10.53 8.59
CA ALA A 34 7.78 9.82 9.85
C ALA A 34 8.80 8.69 10.05
N PHE A 35 9.11 7.94 8.99
CA PHE A 35 10.13 6.89 9.03
C PHE A 35 11.51 7.46 9.39
N LEU A 36 11.94 8.53 8.72
CA LEU A 36 13.22 9.19 8.96
C LEU A 36 13.32 9.81 10.36
N ASN A 37 12.20 10.27 10.92
CA ASN A 37 12.13 10.87 12.25
C ASN A 37 11.98 9.84 13.38
N GLY A 38 11.91 8.55 13.08
CA GLY A 38 11.73 7.49 14.08
C GLY A 38 10.29 7.34 14.58
N GLU A 39 9.31 7.96 13.93
CA GLU A 39 7.88 7.93 14.27
C GLU A 39 7.11 6.82 13.53
N LYS A 40 7.84 5.80 13.04
CA LYS A 40 7.29 4.79 12.12
C LYS A 40 6.06 4.05 12.66
N ARG A 41 6.00 3.84 13.98
CA ARG A 41 4.95 3.05 14.64
C ARG A 41 3.56 3.69 14.54
N ASP A 42 3.52 4.99 14.75
CA ASP A 42 2.27 5.71 14.95
C ASP A 42 1.80 6.40 13.66
N ARG A 43 2.73 6.71 12.75
CA ARG A 43 2.46 7.62 11.64
C ARG A 43 2.53 6.96 10.26
N CYS A 44 3.40 5.96 10.04
CA CYS A 44 3.60 5.44 8.69
C CYS A 44 2.38 4.67 8.13
N PHE A 45 1.81 3.73 8.91
CA PHE A 45 0.69 2.92 8.43
C PHE A 45 -0.59 3.72 8.15
N PRO A 46 -1.03 4.65 9.02
CA PRO A 46 -2.19 5.50 8.73
C PRO A 46 -2.03 6.27 7.41
N GLU A 47 -0.87 6.88 7.20
CA GLU A 47 -0.59 7.62 5.96
C GLU A 47 -0.64 6.71 4.73
N LEU A 48 -0.01 5.53 4.80
CA LEU A 48 -0.06 4.60 3.68
C LEU A 48 -1.46 4.03 3.43
N CYS A 49 -2.29 3.84 4.46
CA CYS A 49 -3.68 3.44 4.27
C CYS A 49 -4.48 4.53 3.54
N ASN A 50 -4.29 5.80 3.89
CA ASN A 50 -4.88 6.94 3.18
C ASN A 50 -4.41 6.99 1.71
N ALA A 51 -3.13 6.68 1.48
CA ALA A 51 -2.56 6.59 0.15
C ALA A 51 -3.23 5.47 -0.68
N ILE A 52 -3.44 4.28 -0.11
CA ILE A 52 -4.14 3.17 -0.78
C ILE A 52 -5.59 3.53 -1.09
N ASP A 53 -6.31 4.13 -0.13
CA ASP A 53 -7.71 4.50 -0.31
C ASP A 53 -7.90 5.55 -1.41
N THR A 54 -6.94 6.46 -1.55
CA THR A 54 -6.92 7.42 -2.66
C THR A 54 -6.48 6.76 -3.97
N ALA A 55 -5.49 5.87 -3.93
CA ALA A 55 -4.94 5.22 -5.11
C ALA A 55 -5.92 4.25 -5.78
N LYS A 56 -6.67 3.46 -5.01
CA LYS A 56 -7.74 2.60 -5.54
C LYS A 56 -8.84 3.44 -6.24
N THR A 57 -9.16 4.60 -5.68
CA THR A 57 -10.15 5.53 -6.25
C THR A 57 -9.64 6.12 -7.56
N LEU A 58 -8.37 6.53 -7.59
CA LEU A 58 -7.72 7.02 -8.81
C LEU A 58 -7.64 5.93 -9.89
N GLU A 59 -7.22 4.72 -9.56
CA GLU A 59 -7.13 3.61 -10.53
C GLU A 59 -8.49 3.33 -11.20
N ARG A 60 -9.58 3.28 -10.42
CA ARG A 60 -10.93 3.08 -10.96
C ARG A 60 -11.37 4.24 -11.84
N SER A 61 -11.10 5.48 -11.44
CA SER A 61 -11.38 6.67 -12.26
C SER A 61 -10.66 6.63 -13.61
N LEU A 62 -9.40 6.18 -13.63
CA LEU A 62 -8.63 6.02 -14.85
C LEU A 62 -9.24 4.99 -15.79
N ARG A 63 -9.81 3.91 -15.25
CA ARG A 63 -10.53 2.88 -16.02
C ARG A 63 -11.95 3.30 -16.44
N GLY A 64 -12.41 4.47 -16.02
CA GLY A 64 -13.78 4.94 -16.27
C GLY A 64 -14.83 4.20 -15.44
N GLU A 65 -14.43 3.62 -14.31
CA GLU A 65 -15.29 2.86 -13.42
C GLU A 65 -15.90 3.72 -12.32
N ASP A 66 -16.91 3.17 -11.64
CA ASP A 66 -17.53 3.80 -10.47
C ASP A 66 -16.53 4.02 -9.32
N THR A 67 -16.48 5.26 -8.82
CA THR A 67 -15.64 5.73 -7.71
C THR A 67 -16.42 5.98 -6.42
N SER A 68 -17.66 5.48 -6.31
CA SER A 68 -18.45 5.55 -5.07
C SER A 68 -17.74 4.84 -3.89
N PRO A 69 -18.15 5.05 -2.63
CA PRO A 69 -17.56 4.31 -1.51
C PRO A 69 -18.03 2.84 -1.40
N ILE A 70 -18.93 2.38 -2.29
CA ILE A 70 -19.55 1.05 -2.19
C ILE A 70 -18.51 -0.07 -2.39
N LYS A 71 -18.66 -1.20 -1.68
CA LYS A 71 -17.78 -2.38 -1.79
C LYS A 71 -16.31 -2.07 -1.48
N ASN A 72 -16.07 -1.25 -0.47
CA ASN A 72 -14.75 -0.72 -0.10
C ASN A 72 -13.68 -1.81 0.06
N LYS A 73 -14.01 -2.91 0.77
CA LYS A 73 -13.11 -4.07 0.94
C LYS A 73 -12.71 -4.72 -0.37
N ALA A 74 -13.69 -5.04 -1.22
CA ALA A 74 -13.41 -5.70 -2.50
C ALA A 74 -12.53 -4.82 -3.39
N ARG A 75 -12.79 -3.51 -3.43
CA ARG A 75 -12.01 -2.53 -4.20
C ARG A 75 -10.60 -2.34 -3.64
N PHE A 76 -10.46 -2.35 -2.32
CA PHE A 76 -9.14 -2.32 -1.68
C PHE A 76 -8.33 -3.56 -2.06
N LEU A 77 -8.93 -4.74 -1.98
CA LEU A 77 -8.29 -6.00 -2.34
C LEU A 77 -8.01 -6.12 -3.85
N GLU A 78 -8.79 -5.46 -4.70
CA GLU A 78 -8.50 -5.37 -6.14
C GLU A 78 -7.24 -4.54 -6.44
N PHE A 79 -7.12 -3.37 -5.80
CA PHE A 79 -5.95 -2.49 -5.97
C PHE A 79 -4.68 -3.09 -5.34
N PHE A 80 -4.81 -3.55 -4.10
CA PHE A 80 -3.69 -3.94 -3.26
C PHE A 80 -3.41 -5.45 -3.26
N GLY A 81 -4.45 -6.27 -3.39
CA GLY A 81 -4.43 -7.70 -3.14
C GLY A 81 -4.32 -8.60 -4.39
N GLY A 82 -3.91 -9.84 -4.15
CA GLY A 82 -3.78 -10.90 -5.17
C GLY A 82 -2.54 -11.80 -4.99
N VAL A 83 -1.59 -11.40 -4.14
CA VAL A 83 -0.32 -12.11 -3.93
C VAL A 83 -0.38 -12.82 -2.57
N SER A 84 -0.18 -14.14 -2.56
CA SER A 84 0.08 -14.87 -1.32
C SER A 84 1.38 -14.34 -0.72
N PRO A 85 1.55 -14.25 0.61
CA PRO A 85 2.82 -13.88 1.23
C PRO A 85 4.03 -14.59 0.58
N ASP A 86 3.86 -15.87 0.22
CA ASP A 86 4.89 -16.72 -0.39
C ASP A 86 5.31 -16.30 -1.81
N ASP A 87 4.43 -15.66 -2.58
CA ASP A 87 4.68 -15.24 -3.96
C ASP A 87 5.53 -13.95 -4.04
N GLY A 88 5.69 -13.23 -2.92
CA GLY A 88 6.45 -11.99 -2.81
C GLY A 88 7.93 -12.17 -2.45
N GLY A 89 8.44 -13.41 -2.37
CA GLY A 89 9.79 -13.70 -1.87
C GLY A 89 9.92 -13.67 -0.35
N TYR A 90 8.82 -13.39 0.36
CA TYR A 90 8.72 -13.47 1.81
C TYR A 90 8.14 -14.83 2.17
N ARG A 91 8.93 -15.71 2.79
CA ARG A 91 8.39 -16.98 3.26
C ARG A 91 7.50 -16.70 4.48
N SER A 92 6.19 -16.87 4.32
CA SER A 92 5.31 -16.98 5.48
C SER A 92 5.49 -18.36 6.11
N GLY A 93 5.41 -18.44 7.43
CA GLY A 93 5.15 -19.74 8.05
C GLY A 93 3.71 -20.16 7.76
N ASP A 94 3.42 -21.46 7.79
CA ASP A 94 2.03 -21.95 7.80
C ASP A 94 1.28 -21.29 8.97
N VAL A 95 0.32 -20.41 8.67
CA VAL A 95 -0.57 -19.83 9.68
C VAL A 95 -1.65 -20.86 9.97
N VAL A 96 -1.82 -21.28 11.22
CA VAL A 96 -2.81 -22.29 11.62
C VAL A 96 -3.88 -21.65 12.50
N ASP A 97 -5.17 -21.84 12.21
CA ASP A 97 -6.23 -21.43 13.13
C ASP A 97 -6.20 -22.34 14.35
N SER A 98 -5.95 -21.79 15.53
CA SER A 98 -5.89 -22.57 16.78
C SER A 98 -7.24 -23.18 17.17
N ARG A 99 -8.37 -22.65 16.66
CA ARG A 99 -9.72 -23.14 16.98
C ARG A 99 -10.05 -24.46 16.29
N ASN A 100 -9.52 -24.64 15.08
CA ASN A 100 -9.89 -25.76 14.22
C ASN A 100 -8.69 -26.53 13.63
N GLY A 101 -7.46 -26.09 13.94
CA GLY A 101 -6.21 -26.71 13.49
C GLY A 101 -5.96 -26.62 11.98
N LYS A 102 -6.71 -25.81 11.24
CA LYS A 102 -6.58 -25.69 9.78
C LYS A 102 -5.65 -24.55 9.40
N ASN A 103 -4.89 -24.75 8.33
CA ASN A 103 -4.10 -23.66 7.76
C ASN A 103 -5.04 -22.55 7.28
N VAL A 104 -4.83 -21.34 7.77
CA VAL A 104 -5.47 -20.13 7.28
C VAL A 104 -4.54 -19.50 6.27
N ARG A 105 -5.06 -19.22 5.08
CA ARG A 105 -4.32 -18.48 4.06
C ARG A 105 -4.87 -17.07 4.03
N PHE A 106 -4.04 -16.11 4.42
CA PHE A 106 -4.28 -14.70 4.18
C PHE A 106 -3.43 -14.25 3.01
N THR A 107 -4.00 -13.46 2.13
CA THR A 107 -3.24 -12.63 1.20
C THR A 107 -2.63 -11.44 1.96
N ILE A 108 -1.55 -10.86 1.43
CA ILE A 108 -0.97 -9.65 2.02
C ILE A 108 -2.02 -8.52 2.08
N GLY A 109 -2.88 -8.42 1.06
CA GLY A 109 -3.96 -7.43 1.02
C GLY A 109 -4.99 -7.60 2.13
N GLU A 110 -5.31 -8.82 2.53
CA GLU A 110 -6.22 -9.07 3.67
C GLU A 110 -5.59 -8.64 5.00
N LEU A 111 -4.29 -8.88 5.18
CA LEU A 111 -3.57 -8.43 6.39
C LEU A 111 -3.52 -6.90 6.47
N VAL A 112 -3.17 -6.23 5.36
CA VAL A 112 -3.16 -4.75 5.31
C VAL A 112 -4.57 -4.20 5.53
N TYR A 113 -5.61 -4.84 4.98
CA TYR A 113 -6.98 -4.42 5.21
C TYR A 113 -7.39 -4.55 6.68
N ALA A 114 -7.06 -5.65 7.35
CA ALA A 114 -7.33 -5.83 8.77
C ALA A 114 -6.65 -4.75 9.63
N ILE A 115 -5.39 -4.44 9.31
CA ILE A 115 -4.62 -3.38 9.97
C ILE A 115 -5.23 -2.00 9.72
N ARG A 116 -5.65 -1.72 8.47
CA ARG A 116 -6.35 -0.49 8.08
C ARG A 116 -7.60 -0.27 8.95
N CYS A 117 -8.36 -1.32 9.25
CA CYS A 117 -9.55 -1.23 10.10
C CYS A 117 -9.22 -0.94 11.58
N MET A 118 -7.97 -1.07 12.01
CA MET A 118 -7.50 -0.68 13.34
C MET A 118 -6.93 0.74 13.40
N CYS A 119 -6.68 1.39 12.26
CA CYS A 119 -6.18 2.77 12.22
C CYS A 119 -7.30 3.75 12.58
N HIS A 120 -7.32 4.23 13.83
CA HIS A 120 -8.34 5.13 14.39
C HIS A 120 -8.55 6.44 13.61
N GLU A 121 -7.57 6.88 12.81
CA GLU A 121 -7.62 8.11 12.02
C GLU A 121 -8.11 7.89 10.57
N ASN A 122 -8.49 6.67 10.18
CA ASN A 122 -8.95 6.42 8.81
C ASN A 122 -10.44 6.77 8.65
N GLU A 123 -10.71 7.94 8.05
CA GLU A 123 -12.07 8.42 7.77
C GLU A 123 -12.79 7.63 6.65
N ASN A 124 -12.10 6.73 5.94
CA ASN A 124 -12.64 5.99 4.81
C ASN A 124 -13.18 4.59 5.20
N LEU A 125 -13.43 4.33 6.48
CA LEU A 125 -14.01 3.06 6.95
C LEU A 125 -15.54 3.06 6.75
N ASP A 126 -16.07 1.97 6.21
CA ASP A 126 -17.51 1.74 6.12
C ASP A 126 -18.07 1.31 7.50
N ALA A 127 -19.39 1.42 7.71
CA ALA A 127 -20.04 0.99 8.96
C ALA A 127 -19.82 -0.52 9.28
N ASP A 128 -19.58 -1.32 8.24
CA ASP A 128 -19.32 -2.76 8.36
C ASP A 128 -17.81 -3.07 8.55
N ASP A 129 -16.93 -2.08 8.38
CA ASP A 129 -15.50 -2.24 8.63
C ASP A 129 -15.24 -2.24 10.13
N ARG A 130 -14.86 -3.41 10.67
CA ARG A 130 -14.58 -3.60 12.10
C ARG A 130 -13.12 -3.97 12.34
N PRO A 131 -12.51 -3.49 13.44
CA PRO A 131 -11.19 -3.94 13.85
C PRO A 131 -11.14 -5.46 14.03
N ASP A 132 -10.15 -6.11 13.43
CA ASP A 132 -9.83 -7.51 13.68
C ASP A 132 -8.66 -7.60 14.67
N TYR A 133 -8.99 -7.66 15.97
CA TYR A 133 -8.01 -7.68 17.05
C TYR A 133 -7.16 -8.96 17.11
N HIS A 134 -7.41 -9.94 16.24
CA HIS A 134 -6.57 -11.11 16.11
C HIS A 134 -5.34 -10.86 15.24
N ILE A 135 -5.31 -9.79 14.43
CA ILE A 135 -4.16 -9.45 13.59
C ILE A 135 -3.46 -8.23 14.19
N LEU A 136 -2.17 -8.35 14.55
CA LEU A 136 -1.41 -7.30 15.22
C LEU A 136 -0.11 -6.99 14.48
N LEU A 137 0.27 -5.71 14.48
CA LEU A 137 1.57 -5.25 14.00
C LEU A 137 2.64 -5.44 15.08
N ASN A 138 3.70 -6.20 14.78
CA ASN A 138 4.86 -6.31 15.65
C ASN A 138 6.01 -5.43 15.15
N TRP A 139 6.39 -4.45 15.98
CA TRP A 139 7.48 -3.49 15.74
C TRP A 139 8.74 -3.74 16.60
N THR A 140 8.69 -4.70 17.53
CA THR A 140 9.69 -4.90 18.58
C THR A 140 10.41 -6.22 18.50
N GLY A 141 9.83 -7.22 17.84
CA GLY A 141 10.30 -8.59 17.95
C GLY A 141 11.29 -8.96 16.84
N PRO A 142 12.38 -9.68 17.15
CA PRO A 142 12.89 -10.63 16.18
C PRO A 142 11.76 -11.65 16.00
N PHE A 143 11.21 -11.75 14.80
CA PHE A 143 10.49 -12.95 14.42
C PHE A 143 11.38 -14.15 14.76
N LEU A 144 10.79 -15.26 15.22
CA LEU A 144 11.50 -16.54 15.40
C LEU A 144 12.42 -16.84 14.19
N HIS A 145 12.07 -16.32 13.02
CA HIS A 145 12.97 -16.11 11.88
C HIS A 145 12.80 -14.68 11.32
N GLN A 146 13.86 -13.86 11.34
CA GLN A 146 13.84 -12.44 10.93
C GLN A 146 13.29 -12.16 9.51
N HIS A 147 13.18 -13.19 8.66
CA HIS A 147 12.64 -13.10 7.31
C HIS A 147 11.15 -13.46 7.20
N HIS A 148 10.52 -13.88 8.29
CA HIS A 148 9.10 -14.26 8.28
C HIS A 148 8.22 -13.02 8.26
N PHE A 149 7.23 -13.06 7.37
CA PHE A 149 6.24 -12.00 7.23
C PHE A 149 5.14 -12.07 8.29
N VAL A 150 4.74 -13.29 8.66
CA VAL A 150 3.66 -13.58 9.60
C VAL A 150 4.09 -14.70 10.54
N SER A 151 3.69 -14.59 11.81
CA SER A 151 3.79 -15.66 12.81
C SER A 151 2.51 -15.71 13.63
N GLN A 152 2.15 -16.89 14.12
CA GLN A 152 1.12 -17.05 15.14
C GLN A 152 1.76 -17.07 16.53
N PHE A 153 1.09 -16.48 17.52
CA PHE A 153 1.43 -16.57 18.94
C PHE A 153 0.27 -17.17 19.76
N GLU A 154 0.54 -17.47 21.03
CA GLU A 154 -0.46 -17.96 21.99
C GLU A 154 -1.73 -17.07 22.01
N ASN A 155 -2.91 -17.71 22.13
CA ASN A 155 -4.23 -17.08 22.12
C ASN A 155 -4.75 -16.56 20.76
N GLU A 156 -4.48 -17.31 19.67
CA GLU A 156 -5.10 -17.07 18.35
C GLU A 156 -4.72 -15.74 17.70
N ARG A 157 -3.61 -15.14 18.14
CA ARG A 157 -3.11 -13.87 17.60
C ARG A 157 -2.12 -14.12 16.48
N ILE A 158 -2.33 -13.43 15.37
CA ILE A 158 -1.49 -13.36 14.19
C ILE A 158 -0.66 -12.09 14.32
N GLU A 159 0.65 -12.24 14.43
CA GLU A 159 1.59 -11.13 14.41
C GLU A 159 2.17 -10.98 13.00
N VAL A 160 2.08 -9.75 12.48
CA VAL A 160 2.60 -9.37 11.17
C VAL A 160 3.85 -8.51 11.37
N ASN A 161 4.89 -8.78 10.59
CA ASN A 161 6.13 -8.02 10.62
C ASN A 161 5.88 -6.60 10.14
N ALA A 162 5.89 -5.64 11.07
CA ALA A 162 5.52 -4.27 10.74
C ALA A 162 6.50 -3.62 9.76
N GLU A 163 7.81 -3.93 9.84
CA GLU A 163 8.80 -3.36 8.93
C GLU A 163 8.67 -3.93 7.52
N LEU A 164 8.58 -5.26 7.39
CA LEU A 164 8.41 -5.90 6.08
C LEU A 164 7.07 -5.52 5.43
N LEU A 165 6.00 -5.46 6.23
CA LEU A 165 4.70 -5.02 5.75
C LEU A 165 4.75 -3.55 5.33
N LEU A 166 5.44 -2.69 6.09
CA LEU A 166 5.60 -1.28 5.75
C LEU A 166 6.33 -1.11 4.42
N ASP A 167 7.46 -1.80 4.24
CA ASP A 167 8.23 -1.76 2.99
C ASP A 167 7.40 -2.27 1.80
N PHE A 168 6.64 -3.34 2.00
CA PHE A 168 5.75 -3.88 0.98
C PHE A 168 4.65 -2.90 0.58
N VAL A 169 3.95 -2.34 1.58
CA VAL A 169 2.86 -1.38 1.38
C VAL A 169 3.40 -0.13 0.68
N ARG A 170 4.48 0.44 1.21
CA ARG A 170 5.13 1.61 0.62
C ARG A 170 5.53 1.31 -0.82
N GLY A 171 6.16 0.17 -1.07
CA GLY A 171 6.62 -0.18 -2.42
C GLY A 171 5.48 -0.34 -3.42
N ARG A 172 4.34 -0.88 -2.99
CA ARG A 172 3.13 -1.00 -3.81
C ARG A 172 2.57 0.38 -4.19
N VAL A 173 2.40 1.27 -3.21
CA VAL A 173 1.89 2.63 -3.44
C VAL A 173 2.88 3.46 -4.27
N ALA A 174 4.16 3.41 -3.93
CA ALA A 174 5.21 4.10 -4.65
C ALA A 174 5.30 3.62 -6.11
N GLY A 175 5.23 2.31 -6.35
CA GLY A 175 5.21 1.74 -7.70
C GLY A 175 3.99 2.16 -8.53
N PHE A 176 2.85 2.43 -7.89
CA PHE A 176 1.68 3.00 -8.57
C PHE A 176 1.94 4.46 -9.00
N VAL A 177 2.46 5.29 -8.09
CA VAL A 177 2.81 6.69 -8.36
C VAL A 177 3.87 6.81 -9.46
N THR A 178 4.99 6.09 -9.33
CA THR A 178 6.12 6.21 -10.28
C THR A 178 5.74 5.74 -11.67
N LYS A 179 4.77 4.82 -11.82
CA LYS A 179 4.20 4.45 -13.12
C LYS A 179 3.47 5.62 -13.76
N ILE A 180 2.58 6.31 -13.02
CA ILE A 180 1.82 7.45 -13.56
C ILE A 180 2.79 8.57 -13.93
N ASP A 181 3.66 8.96 -13.00
CA ASP A 181 4.65 10.02 -13.22
C ASP A 181 5.59 9.73 -14.39
N SER A 182 6.03 8.48 -14.55
CA SER A 182 6.85 8.07 -15.68
C SER A 182 6.18 8.28 -17.03
N TYR A 183 4.87 7.99 -17.13
CA TYR A 183 4.16 8.20 -18.39
C TYR A 183 4.00 9.68 -18.72
N ILE A 184 3.74 10.50 -17.69
CA ILE A 184 3.69 11.96 -17.83
C ILE A 184 5.06 12.49 -18.26
N ALA A 185 6.12 12.12 -17.54
CA ALA A 185 7.49 12.53 -17.84
C ALA A 185 7.95 12.05 -19.23
N PHE A 186 7.54 10.86 -19.68
CA PHE A 186 7.85 10.37 -21.02
C PHE A 186 7.27 11.25 -22.12
N ALA A 187 6.08 11.82 -21.93
CA ALA A 187 5.49 12.73 -22.90
C ALA A 187 6.24 14.07 -22.98
N GLU A 188 6.85 14.50 -21.87
CA GLU A 188 7.56 15.78 -21.77
C GLU A 188 9.04 15.68 -22.20
N SER A 189 9.70 14.57 -21.86
CA SER A 189 11.16 14.43 -21.94
C SER A 189 11.65 13.15 -22.63
N GLY A 190 10.76 12.21 -22.96
CA GLY A 190 11.12 10.91 -23.54
C GLY A 190 11.71 9.89 -22.55
N CYS A 191 11.78 10.20 -21.26
CA CYS A 191 12.31 9.31 -20.22
C CYS A 191 11.20 8.57 -19.45
N ILE A 192 11.41 7.28 -19.15
CA ILE A 192 10.56 6.46 -18.28
C ILE A 192 11.40 5.98 -17.10
N ASN A 193 10.90 6.13 -15.87
CA ASN A 193 11.56 5.59 -14.68
C ASN A 193 10.57 5.07 -13.63
N ILE A 194 10.32 3.78 -13.68
CA ILE A 194 9.41 3.10 -12.76
C ILE A 194 10.24 2.44 -11.66
N SER A 195 9.99 2.83 -10.41
CA SER A 195 10.59 2.19 -9.24
C SER A 195 9.53 1.84 -8.20
N CYS A 196 9.57 0.60 -7.71
CA CYS A 196 8.80 0.15 -6.55
C CYS A 196 9.55 0.39 -5.23
N ALA A 197 10.78 0.91 -5.28
CA ALA A 197 11.56 1.26 -4.09
C ALA A 197 12.30 2.60 -4.32
N PRO A 198 11.58 3.70 -4.60
CA PRO A 198 12.21 4.99 -4.75
C PRO A 198 12.76 5.48 -3.39
N PRO A 199 13.83 6.30 -3.38
CA PRO A 199 14.47 6.77 -2.15
C PRO A 199 13.47 7.47 -1.25
N LEU A 200 13.69 7.44 0.06
CA LEU A 200 12.83 8.14 1.01
C LEU A 200 12.79 9.65 0.70
N GLY A 201 11.60 10.24 0.64
CA GLY A 201 11.37 11.66 0.39
C GLY A 201 11.49 12.10 -1.07
N SER A 202 11.66 11.16 -1.99
CA SER A 202 11.80 11.44 -3.43
C SER A 202 10.48 11.56 -4.18
N ILE A 203 9.40 10.93 -3.70
CA ILE A 203 8.04 11.16 -4.21
C ILE A 203 7.50 12.45 -3.57
N ARG A 204 7.19 13.45 -4.39
CA ARG A 204 6.81 14.80 -3.92
C ARG A 204 5.55 15.32 -4.61
N PRO A 205 4.61 15.93 -3.87
CA PRO A 205 3.41 16.53 -4.45
C PRO A 205 3.77 17.66 -5.42
N GLY A 206 3.04 17.77 -6.54
CA GLY A 206 3.29 18.80 -7.56
C GLY A 206 4.54 18.59 -8.42
N GLU A 207 5.33 17.54 -8.17
CA GLU A 207 6.52 17.20 -8.94
C GLU A 207 6.33 15.82 -9.59
N ASN A 208 6.78 15.67 -10.85
CA ASN A 208 6.89 14.35 -11.46
C ASN A 208 8.10 13.63 -10.88
N PHE A 209 7.94 12.38 -10.43
CA PHE A 209 9.06 11.57 -10.03
C PHE A 209 9.98 11.28 -11.22
N VAL A 210 11.15 11.92 -11.23
CA VAL A 210 12.22 11.71 -12.21
C VAL A 210 13.51 11.56 -11.41
N TYR A 211 14.21 10.43 -11.55
CA TYR A 211 15.62 10.42 -11.13
C TYR A 211 16.37 11.36 -12.08
N ALA A 212 16.93 12.44 -11.55
CA ALA A 212 18.10 13.00 -12.18
C ALA A 212 19.13 11.87 -12.23
N ASN A 213 19.66 11.56 -13.41
CA ASN A 213 20.90 10.80 -13.48
C ASN A 213 21.88 11.50 -12.54
N GLN A 214 22.40 10.77 -11.55
CA GLN A 214 23.59 11.22 -10.85
C GLN A 214 24.70 11.19 -11.90
N GLU A 215 24.97 12.36 -12.49
CA GLU A 215 26.25 12.63 -13.14
C GLU A 215 27.36 12.66 -12.09
#